data_AF-A0A0D2M7D0-F1
#
_entry.id   AF-A0A0D2M7D0-F1
#
_cell.length_a   1.000
_cell.length_b   1.000
_cell.length_c   1.000
_cell.angle_alpha   90.00
_cell.angle_beta   90.00
_cell.angle_gamma   90.00
#
_symmetry.space_group_name_H-M   'P 1'
#
loop_
_entity.id
_entity.type
_entity.pdbx_description
1 polymer ?
#
loop_
_entity_poly.entity_id
_entity_poly.type
_entity_poly.pdbx_seq_one_letter_code
_entity_poly.pdbx_strand_id
1 'polypeptide(L)'
;MDWGNAIVTAISKDVDGKVTALTGKLNPGGDPKKTKLKLTWLADIRPELTPLQLLDFDYLISKKKVEEDDDFEALVNQITKYETGAIGDLNMRALKKGDVLQLERRGYYIVDRPWAEGAPAVLLLIPDGRARTKPVGRPVAQGAVTEAVLRR
;
A
#
# COMPACT_ATOMS: atom_id res chain seq x y z
N MET A 1 13.57 11.66 -0.64
CA MET A 1 12.79 11.84 -1.90
C MET A 1 13.12 13.23 -2.40
N ASP A 2 14.26 13.37 -3.08
CA ASP A 2 14.93 14.66 -3.23
C ASP A 2 15.18 15.03 -4.70
N TRP A 3 14.29 14.58 -5.58
CA TRP A 3 14.40 14.82 -7.02
C TRP A 3 13.82 16.19 -7.45
N GLY A 4 13.48 17.03 -6.48
CA GLY A 4 12.93 18.37 -6.73
C GLY A 4 11.48 18.34 -7.23
N ASN A 5 11.14 19.33 -8.04
CA ASN A 5 9.78 19.51 -8.55
C ASN A 5 9.63 19.00 -9.97
N ALA A 6 8.40 18.69 -10.37
CA ALA A 6 8.03 18.48 -11.76
C ALA A 6 6.80 19.31 -12.09
N ILE A 7 6.75 19.84 -13.31
CA ILE A 7 5.60 20.58 -13.84
C ILE A 7 4.89 19.66 -14.83
N VAL A 8 3.63 19.30 -14.55
CA VAL A 8 2.79 18.55 -15.47
C VAL A 8 2.43 19.45 -16.65
N THR A 9 2.74 19.02 -17.87
CA THR A 9 2.49 19.77 -19.11
C THR A 9 1.35 19.18 -19.93
N ALA A 10 1.03 17.89 -19.76
CA ALA A 10 -0.09 17.25 -20.45
C ALA A 10 -0.67 16.09 -19.64
N ILE A 11 -1.97 15.84 -19.85
CA ILE A 11 -2.72 14.71 -19.29
C ILE A 11 -3.28 13.91 -20.46
N SER A 12 -2.87 12.65 -20.57
CA SER A 12 -3.40 11.72 -21.56
C SER A 12 -4.58 10.95 -20.99
N LYS A 13 -5.63 10.80 -21.79
CA LYS A 13 -6.86 10.08 -21.42
C LYS A 13 -7.21 9.05 -22.50
N ASP A 14 -7.84 7.96 -22.11
CA ASP A 14 -8.41 6.99 -23.05
C ASP A 14 -9.76 7.46 -23.63
N VAL A 15 -10.36 6.60 -24.45
CA VAL A 15 -11.65 6.87 -25.12
C VAL A 15 -12.81 7.08 -24.14
N ASP A 16 -12.72 6.52 -22.94
CA ASP A 16 -13.72 6.64 -21.87
C ASP A 16 -13.42 7.84 -20.95
N GLY A 17 -12.38 8.62 -21.26
CA GLY A 17 -11.98 9.81 -20.51
C GLY A 17 -11.18 9.51 -19.23
N LYS A 18 -10.78 8.26 -19.00
CA LYS A 18 -9.94 7.87 -17.85
C LYS A 18 -8.49 8.28 -18.12
N VAL A 19 -7.86 8.87 -17.10
CA VAL A 19 -6.45 9.30 -17.18
C VAL A 19 -5.53 8.08 -17.27
N THR A 20 -4.67 8.05 -18.29
CA THR A 20 -3.74 6.95 -18.56
C THR A 20 -2.28 7.34 -18.33
N ALA A 21 -1.91 8.60 -18.55
CA ALA A 21 -0.56 9.09 -18.34
C ALA A 21 -0.52 10.59 -18.03
N LEU A 22 0.56 11.01 -17.36
CA LEU A 22 0.92 12.41 -17.15
C LEU A 22 2.28 12.66 -17.78
N THR A 23 2.37 13.69 -18.62
CA THR A 23 3.66 14.18 -19.14
C THR A 23 4.06 15.41 -18.37
N GLY A 24 5.32 15.50 -17.97
CA GLY A 24 5.82 16.66 -17.26
C GLY A 24 7.30 16.91 -17.51
N LYS A 25 7.76 18.08 -17.07
CA LYS A 25 9.15 18.50 -17.12
C LYS A 25 9.72 18.58 -15.72
N LEU A 26 10.91 18.01 -15.53
CA LEU A 26 11.65 18.14 -14.29
C LEU A 26 12.03 19.62 -14.08
N ASN A 27 11.82 20.11 -12.86
CA ASN A 27 12.12 21.46 -12.41
C ASN A 27 12.90 21.39 -11.08
N PRO A 28 14.20 21.06 -11.13
CA PRO A 28 14.99 20.83 -9.91
C PRO A 28 15.22 22.11 -9.10
N GLY A 29 15.18 23.29 -9.74
CA GLY A 29 15.27 24.59 -9.07
C GLY A 29 13.95 25.09 -8.48
N GLY A 30 12.87 24.30 -8.56
CA GLY A 30 11.60 24.62 -7.92
C GLY A 30 11.69 24.61 -6.40
N ASP A 31 10.84 25.39 -5.74
CA ASP A 31 10.73 25.39 -4.27
C ASP A 31 9.74 24.30 -3.81
N PRO A 32 10.19 23.22 -3.15
CA PRO A 32 9.32 22.15 -2.70
C PRO A 32 8.30 22.60 -1.65
N LYS A 33 8.58 23.69 -0.91
CA LYS A 33 7.67 24.24 0.11
C LYS A 33 6.42 24.87 -0.51
N LYS A 34 6.56 25.45 -1.70
CA LYS A 34 5.44 26.04 -2.46
C LYS A 34 4.60 25.00 -3.20
N THR A 35 5.01 23.74 -3.17
CA THR A 35 4.38 22.69 -3.95
C THR A 35 3.27 22.01 -3.14
N LYS A 36 2.03 22.25 -3.55
CA LYS A 36 0.83 21.75 -2.87
C LYS A 36 0.69 20.23 -2.94
N LEU A 37 1.00 19.63 -4.08
CA LEU A 37 0.85 18.19 -4.32
C LEU A 37 2.20 17.50 -4.17
N LYS A 38 2.25 16.51 -3.29
CA LYS A 38 3.43 15.67 -3.07
C LYS A 38 3.08 14.23 -3.42
N LEU A 39 3.91 13.60 -4.22
CA LEU A 39 3.73 12.23 -4.68
C LEU A 39 5.02 11.44 -4.42
N THR A 40 4.87 10.13 -4.28
CA THR A 40 5.97 9.15 -4.27
C THR A 40 5.95 8.41 -5.59
N TRP A 41 7.11 8.16 -6.20
CA TRP A 41 7.23 7.49 -7.48
C TRP A 41 8.40 6.51 -7.48
N LEU A 42 8.40 5.59 -8.43
CA LEU A 42 9.48 4.67 -8.72
C LEU A 42 9.88 4.84 -10.18
N ALA A 43 11.17 4.74 -10.48
CA ALA A 43 11.63 4.70 -11.86
C ALA A 43 11.03 3.49 -12.56
N ASP A 44 10.68 3.65 -13.83
CA ASP A 44 10.17 2.54 -14.63
C ASP A 44 11.32 1.64 -15.10
N ILE A 45 11.77 0.78 -14.19
CA ILE A 45 12.82 -0.22 -14.40
C ILE A 45 12.20 -1.62 -14.31
N ARG A 46 11.21 -1.90 -15.16
CA ARG A 46 10.62 -3.23 -15.23
C ARG A 46 11.54 -4.14 -16.08
N PRO A 47 11.75 -5.41 -15.69
CA PRO A 47 11.07 -6.17 -14.62
C PRO A 47 11.76 -6.14 -13.24
N GLU A 48 12.74 -5.27 -13.01
CA GLU A 48 13.57 -5.25 -11.80
C GLU A 48 12.81 -4.79 -10.54
N LEU A 49 11.71 -4.05 -10.72
CA LEU A 49 10.85 -3.64 -9.61
C LEU A 49 10.34 -4.83 -8.77
N THR A 50 10.22 -4.63 -7.46
CA THR A 50 9.88 -5.69 -6.51
C THR A 50 8.36 -5.75 -6.31
N PRO A 51 7.67 -6.86 -6.61
CA PRO A 51 6.25 -6.99 -6.31
C PRO A 51 6.02 -7.09 -4.80
N LEU A 52 5.05 -6.32 -4.30
CA LEU A 52 4.71 -6.23 -2.89
C LEU A 52 3.22 -6.53 -2.67
N GLN A 53 2.92 -7.13 -1.52
CA GLN A 53 1.58 -7.27 -0.97
C GLN A 53 1.53 -6.54 0.36
N LEU A 54 0.76 -5.46 0.41
CA LEU A 54 0.57 -4.65 1.62
C LEU A 54 -0.68 -5.13 2.34
N LEU A 55 -0.52 -5.50 3.61
CA LEU A 55 -1.60 -5.93 4.49
C LEU A 55 -1.95 -4.81 5.48
N ASP A 56 -3.22 -4.45 5.52
CA ASP A 56 -3.81 -3.54 6.51
C ASP A 56 -4.87 -4.32 7.29
N PHE A 57 -4.94 -4.08 8.60
CA PHE A 57 -5.82 -4.82 9.51
C PHE A 57 -6.78 -3.88 10.23
N ASP A 58 -8.06 -4.26 10.24
CA ASP A 58 -9.12 -3.56 10.98
C ASP A 58 -9.28 -4.12 12.40
N TYR A 59 -10.13 -3.44 13.18
CA TYR A 59 -10.55 -3.91 14.48
C TYR A 59 -11.28 -5.25 14.40
N LEU A 60 -10.96 -6.14 15.33
CA LEU A 60 -11.61 -7.45 15.47
C LEU A 60 -13.06 -7.34 15.94
N ILE A 61 -13.40 -6.27 16.67
CA ILE A 61 -14.72 -6.02 17.23
C ILE A 61 -15.25 -4.73 16.61
N SER A 62 -16.47 -4.78 16.07
CA SER A 62 -17.13 -3.65 15.39
C SER A 62 -17.63 -2.57 16.37
N LYS A 63 -17.83 -2.92 17.64
CA LYS A 63 -18.32 -2.04 18.70
C LYS A 63 -17.17 -1.55 19.58
N LYS A 64 -17.13 -0.23 19.83
CA LYS A 64 -16.08 0.42 20.63
C LYS A 64 -16.06 0.00 22.11
N LYS A 65 -17.23 -0.29 22.67
CA LYS A 65 -17.40 -0.74 24.06
C LYS A 65 -18.44 -1.85 24.07
N VAL A 66 -18.02 -3.03 24.50
CA VAL A 66 -18.88 -4.20 24.68
C VAL A 66 -19.56 -4.07 26.03
N GLU A 67 -20.87 -4.28 26.07
CA GLU A 67 -21.69 -4.30 27.29
C GLU A 67 -22.06 -5.75 27.64
N GLU A 68 -22.49 -6.01 28.88
CA GLU A 68 -22.72 -7.38 29.38
C GLU A 68 -23.83 -8.14 28.62
N ASP A 69 -24.81 -7.42 28.07
CA ASP A 69 -25.94 -7.98 27.31
C ASP A 69 -25.66 -8.12 25.80
N ASP A 70 -24.46 -7.78 25.33
CA ASP A 70 -24.12 -7.91 23.90
C ASP A 70 -23.85 -9.38 23.52
N ASP A 71 -24.41 -9.79 22.38
CA ASP A 71 -23.99 -11.02 21.72
C ASP A 71 -22.61 -10.82 21.07
N PHE A 72 -21.58 -11.41 21.70
CA PHE A 72 -20.20 -11.30 21.25
C PHE A 72 -20.01 -11.78 19.80
N GLU A 73 -20.69 -12.85 19.39
CA GLU A 73 -20.54 -13.42 18.04
C GLU A 73 -21.02 -12.43 16.97
N ALA A 74 -22.10 -11.69 17.26
CA ALA A 74 -22.61 -10.65 16.39
C ALA A 74 -21.67 -9.42 16.30
N LEU A 75 -20.80 -9.21 17.28
CA LEU A 75 -19.86 -8.09 17.30
C LEU A 75 -18.55 -8.36 16.54
N VAL A 76 -18.23 -9.64 16.27
CA VAL A 76 -17.02 -10.03 15.54
C VAL A 76 -17.05 -9.46 14.13
N ASN A 77 -16.00 -8.71 13.79
CA ASN A 77 -15.82 -8.18 12.45
C ASN A 77 -15.38 -9.28 11.49
N GLN A 78 -16.25 -9.59 10.53
CA GLN A 78 -16.04 -10.62 9.51
C GLN A 78 -14.93 -10.26 8.51
N ILE A 79 -14.62 -8.97 8.37
CA ILE A 79 -13.61 -8.46 7.44
C ILE A 79 -12.61 -7.60 8.20
N THR A 80 -11.50 -8.21 8.56
CA THR A 80 -10.42 -7.57 9.33
C THR A 80 -9.12 -7.47 8.55
N LYS A 81 -9.01 -8.10 7.38
CA LYS A 81 -7.79 -8.11 6.58
C LYS A 81 -8.05 -7.47 5.23
N TYR A 82 -7.18 -6.54 4.85
CA TYR A 82 -7.24 -5.82 3.59
C TYR A 82 -5.91 -5.95 2.86
N GLU A 83 -6.01 -6.30 1.58
CA GLU A 83 -4.86 -6.57 0.72
C GLU A 83 -4.75 -5.51 -0.38
N THR A 84 -3.57 -4.87 -0.47
CA THR A 84 -3.24 -3.96 -1.56
C THR A 84 -2.00 -4.47 -2.30
N GLY A 85 -2.15 -4.77 -3.59
CA GLY A 85 -1.00 -5.02 -4.46
C GLY A 85 -0.23 -3.73 -4.71
N ALA A 86 1.09 -3.79 -4.60
CA ALA A 86 1.97 -2.66 -4.81
C ALA A 86 3.27 -3.09 -5.51
N ILE A 87 4.04 -2.09 -5.94
CA ILE A 87 5.35 -2.27 -6.54
C ILE A 87 6.34 -1.45 -5.71
N GLY A 88 7.47 -2.06 -5.39
CA GLY A 88 8.57 -1.48 -4.63
C GLY A 88 9.83 -1.36 -5.48
N ASP A 89 10.81 -0.64 -4.94
CA ASP A 89 12.13 -0.53 -5.55
C ASP A 89 12.89 -1.88 -5.50
N LEU A 90 13.92 -2.03 -6.35
CA LEU A 90 14.77 -3.22 -6.39
C LEU A 90 15.45 -3.50 -5.03
N ASN A 91 15.80 -2.45 -4.28
CA ASN A 91 16.45 -2.59 -2.98
C ASN A 91 15.61 -3.38 -1.96
N MET A 92 14.29 -3.45 -2.15
CA MET A 92 13.37 -4.15 -1.25
C MET A 92 13.55 -5.67 -1.29
N ARG A 93 14.21 -6.22 -2.31
CA ARG A 93 14.55 -7.65 -2.38
C ARG A 93 15.54 -8.09 -1.30
N ALA A 94 16.32 -7.16 -0.75
CA ALA A 94 17.29 -7.44 0.30
C ALA A 94 16.68 -7.45 1.72
N LEU A 95 15.41 -7.05 1.85
CA LEU A 95 14.72 -7.00 3.14
C LEU A 95 14.45 -8.40 3.69
N LYS A 96 14.59 -8.55 5.00
CA LYS A 96 14.40 -9.79 5.75
C LYS A 96 13.12 -9.73 6.56
N LYS A 97 12.61 -10.90 6.96
CA LYS A 97 11.49 -10.99 7.90
C LYS A 97 11.82 -10.24 9.18
N GLY A 98 10.89 -9.43 9.65
CA GLY A 98 11.03 -8.60 10.85
C GLY A 98 11.62 -7.22 10.61
N ASP A 99 12.18 -6.94 9.42
CA ASP A 99 12.66 -5.60 9.09
C ASP A 99 11.49 -4.62 9.08
N VAL A 100 11.71 -3.43 9.66
CA VAL A 100 10.75 -2.34 9.68
C VAL A 100 11.20 -1.26 8.71
N LEU A 101 10.30 -0.84 7.84
CA LEU A 101 10.56 0.21 6.86
C LEU A 101 9.38 1.18 6.76
N GLN A 102 9.67 2.39 6.29
CA GLN A 102 8.64 3.37 5.96
C GLN A 102 8.43 3.41 4.45
N LEU A 103 7.19 3.17 4.02
CA LEU A 103 6.78 3.51 2.67
C LEU A 103 6.30 4.96 2.67
N GLU A 104 7.01 5.81 1.92
CA GLU A 104 6.77 7.24 1.87
C GLU A 104 5.32 7.57 1.52
N ARG A 105 4.67 8.35 2.40
CA ARG A 105 3.24 8.75 2.32
C ARG A 105 2.24 7.57 2.39
N ARG A 106 2.68 6.37 2.79
CA ARG A 106 1.84 5.18 3.01
C ARG A 106 1.84 4.71 4.45
N GLY A 107 2.96 4.84 5.16
CA GLY A 107 3.08 4.47 6.58
C GLY A 107 4.29 3.60 6.87
N TYR A 108 4.38 3.11 8.10
CA TYR A 108 5.38 2.14 8.53
C TYR A 108 4.87 0.73 8.31
N TYR A 109 5.76 -0.16 7.91
CA TYR A 109 5.48 -1.56 7.64
C TYR A 109 6.55 -2.44 8.25
N ILE A 110 6.14 -3.63 8.69
CA ILE A 110 7.05 -4.73 9.04
C ILE A 110 6.97 -5.81 7.97
N VAL A 111 8.13 -6.37 7.61
CA VAL A 111 8.20 -7.49 6.66
C VAL A 111 7.76 -8.77 7.35
N ASP A 112 6.63 -9.34 6.96
CA ASP A 112 6.20 -10.66 7.43
C ASP A 112 6.79 -11.79 6.58
N ARG A 113 6.87 -11.57 5.26
CA ARG A 113 7.51 -12.48 4.32
C ARG A 113 8.42 -11.69 3.38
N PRO A 114 9.73 -11.98 3.33
CA PRO A 114 10.63 -11.33 2.38
C PRO A 114 10.26 -11.71 0.95
N TRP A 115 10.73 -10.92 -0.01
CA TRP A 115 10.56 -11.25 -1.42
C TRP A 115 11.31 -12.55 -1.77
N ALA A 116 10.74 -13.33 -2.68
CA ALA A 116 11.42 -14.46 -3.30
C ALA A 116 11.03 -14.54 -4.78
N GLU A 117 11.80 -15.27 -5.57
CA GLU A 117 11.44 -15.49 -6.98
C GLU A 117 10.05 -16.15 -7.08
N GLY A 118 9.15 -15.54 -7.85
CA GLY A 118 7.75 -15.97 -7.97
C GLY A 118 6.82 -15.60 -6.80
N ALA A 119 7.32 -14.97 -5.72
CA ALA A 119 6.51 -14.61 -4.56
C ALA A 119 6.73 -13.14 -4.12
N PRO A 120 5.67 -12.32 -3.99
CA PRO A 120 5.81 -10.94 -3.52
C PRO A 120 6.25 -10.89 -2.05
N ALA A 121 6.97 -9.82 -1.68
CA ALA A 121 7.18 -9.51 -0.27
C ALA A 121 5.85 -9.13 0.38
N VAL A 122 5.59 -9.65 1.58
CA VAL A 122 4.39 -9.36 2.37
C VAL A 122 4.75 -8.40 3.48
N LEU A 123 4.11 -7.23 3.47
CA LEU A 123 4.36 -6.15 4.40
C LEU A 123 3.11 -5.91 5.23
N LEU A 124 3.22 -5.99 6.56
CA LEU A 124 2.13 -5.66 7.47
C LEU A 124 2.25 -4.21 7.87
N LEU A 125 1.18 -3.45 7.71
CA LEU A 125 1.11 -2.09 8.19
C LEU A 125 1.24 -2.05 9.72
N ILE A 126 2.13 -1.21 10.21
CA ILE A 126 2.26 -0.90 11.64
C ILE A 126 1.32 0.28 11.96
N PRO A 127 0.35 0.12 12.88
CA PRO A 127 -0.53 1.20 13.31
C PRO A 127 0.26 2.36 13.92
N ASP A 128 -0.05 3.59 13.53
CA ASP A 128 0.62 4.82 14.00
C ASP A 128 -0.17 5.53 15.11
N GLY A 129 -1.20 4.89 15.65
CA GLY A 129 -2.05 5.41 16.74
C GLY A 129 -2.97 6.56 16.32
N ARG A 130 -2.94 7.01 15.07
CA ARG A 130 -3.86 8.04 14.57
C ARG A 130 -5.22 7.41 14.29
N ALA A 131 -6.29 8.16 14.47
CA ALA A 131 -7.63 7.72 14.07
C ALA A 131 -7.64 7.48 12.56
N ARG A 132 -7.67 6.21 12.15
CA ARG A 132 -7.70 5.84 10.73
C ARG A 132 -9.14 5.78 10.23
N THR A 133 -9.36 6.33 9.04
CA THR A 133 -10.50 5.89 8.21
C THR A 133 -10.29 4.43 7.79
N LYS A 134 -11.37 3.74 7.40
CA LYS A 134 -11.39 2.31 7.01
C LYS A 134 -10.11 1.86 6.27
N PRO A 135 -9.63 0.63 6.53
CA PRO A 135 -8.43 0.11 5.86
C PRO A 135 -8.51 0.21 4.34
N VAL A 136 -7.35 0.36 3.69
CA VAL A 136 -7.25 0.50 2.24
C VAL A 136 -6.84 -0.83 1.62
N GLY A 137 -7.66 -1.36 0.71
CA GLY A 137 -7.35 -2.56 -0.05
C GLY A 137 -8.58 -3.38 -0.39
N ARG A 138 -8.36 -4.50 -1.06
CA ARG A 138 -9.40 -5.51 -1.27
C ARG A 138 -9.66 -6.22 0.08
N PRO A 139 -10.93 -6.30 0.53
CA PRO A 139 -11.26 -7.07 1.72
C PRO A 139 -10.99 -8.55 1.48
N VAL A 140 -10.38 -9.21 2.45
CA VAL A 140 -10.16 -10.66 2.45
C VAL A 140 -10.94 -11.25 3.61
N ALA A 141 -11.93 -12.08 3.29
CA ALA A 141 -12.76 -12.73 4.30
C ALA A 141 -11.90 -13.64 5.19
N GLN A 142 -12.19 -13.65 6.49
CA GLN A 142 -11.58 -14.61 7.41
C GLN A 142 -11.86 -16.04 6.93
N GLY A 143 -10.83 -16.88 6.85
CA GLY A 143 -10.92 -18.27 6.38
C GLY A 143 -10.81 -18.47 4.86
N ALA A 144 -10.73 -17.40 4.05
CA ALA A 144 -10.39 -17.52 2.64
C ALA A 144 -8.88 -17.83 2.51
N VAL A 145 -8.54 -19.11 2.41
CA VAL A 145 -7.22 -19.55 1.95
C VAL A 145 -7.12 -19.11 0.49
N THR A 146 -6.44 -18.01 0.22
CA THR A 146 -6.04 -17.67 -1.15
C THR A 146 -4.98 -18.69 -1.55
N GLU A 147 -5.42 -19.79 -2.17
CA GLU A 147 -4.52 -20.58 -3.01
C GLU A 147 -3.85 -19.61 -3.97
N ALA A 148 -2.52 -19.50 -3.84
CA ALA A 148 -1.70 -18.83 -4.82
C ALA A 148 -1.88 -19.60 -6.13
N VAL A 149 -2.83 -19.13 -6.95
CA VAL A 149 -3.00 -19.62 -8.31
C VAL A 149 -1.76 -19.17 -9.10
N LEU A 150 -0.70 -19.96 -9.04
CA LEU A 150 0.32 -19.99 -10.08
C LEU A 150 -0.36 -20.54 -11.33
N ARG A 151 -0.91 -19.65 -12.16
CA ARG A 151 -1.17 -20.01 -13.56
C ARG A 151 0.19 -20.04 -14.26
N ARG A 152 0.51 -21.24 -14.78
CA ARG A 152 1.64 -21.52 -15.67
C ARG A 152 1.61 -20.66 -16.91
#